data_AF-A0A810L9Q6-F1
#
_entry.id   AF-A0A810L9Q6-F1
#
_cell.length_a   1.000
_cell.length_b   1.000
_cell.length_c   1.000
_cell.angle_alpha   90.00
_cell.angle_beta   90.00
_cell.angle_gamma   90.00
#
_symmetry.space_group_name_H-M   'P 1'
#
loop_
_entity.id
_entity.type
_entity.pdbx_description
1 polymer ?
#
loop_
_entity_poly.entity_id
_entity_poly.type
_entity_poly.pdbx_seq_one_letter_code
_entity_poly.pdbx_strand_id
1 'polypeptide(L)'
;MGATPAELARATEQRLGTDEMVARCVALLQHGDPFAEVEFIVWLAGASAENEMRLRTPEDDPSLLYWPRVWAARALVYVWDDAAIPAVLDALGDRAWRVREMVAKVVISHEIGAAGDRLVPLLSDPVPRVRIAAARALGVVGEAEHAPALREAVADDQDQVVARAEAALRAMSRRLDRNLLD
;
A
#
# COMPACT_ATOMS: atom_id res chain seq x y z
N MET A 1 -15.37 19.21 11.56
CA MET A 1 -14.32 18.48 10.80
C MET A 1 -14.19 17.10 11.42
N GLY A 2 -14.18 16.04 10.61
CA GLY A 2 -13.94 14.68 11.11
C GLY A 2 -12.44 14.44 11.34
N ALA A 3 -12.10 13.45 12.16
CA ALA A 3 -10.73 13.03 12.40
C ALA A 3 -10.04 12.55 11.11
N THR A 4 -8.76 12.87 10.95
CA THR A 4 -7.92 12.42 9.84
C THR A 4 -7.56 10.93 9.98
N PRO A 5 -7.14 10.25 8.90
CA PRO A 5 -6.68 8.87 8.98
C PRO A 5 -5.53 8.63 9.98
N ALA A 6 -4.61 9.61 10.11
CA ALA A 6 -3.52 9.52 11.07
C ALA A 6 -4.02 9.59 12.52
N GLU A 7 -4.94 10.52 12.81
CA GLU A 7 -5.54 10.65 14.14
C GLU A 7 -6.35 9.40 14.52
N LEU A 8 -7.10 8.83 13.58
CA LEU A 8 -7.83 7.57 13.77
C LEU A 8 -6.89 6.39 14.06
N ALA A 9 -5.81 6.25 13.28
CA ALA A 9 -4.82 5.20 13.49
C ALA A 9 -4.16 5.33 14.88
N ARG A 10 -3.73 6.54 15.27
CA ARG A 10 -3.11 6.79 16.58
C ARG A 10 -4.07 6.60 17.75
N ALA A 11 -5.34 6.99 17.60
CA ALA A 11 -6.36 6.73 18.62
C ALA A 11 -6.63 5.23 18.78
N THR A 12 -6.59 4.47 17.68
CA THR A 12 -6.73 3.01 17.69
C THR A 12 -5.53 2.35 18.38
N GLU A 13 -4.31 2.80 18.08
CA GLU A 13 -3.08 2.34 18.73
C GLU A 13 -3.13 2.57 20.24
N GLN A 14 -3.55 3.75 20.69
CA GLN A 14 -3.72 4.03 22.13
C GLN A 14 -4.72 3.10 22.83
N ARG A 15 -5.68 2.55 22.08
CA ARG A 15 -6.73 1.68 22.61
C ARG A 15 -6.29 0.21 22.69
N LEU A 16 -5.54 -0.26 21.71
CA LEU A 16 -5.20 -1.68 21.55
C LEU A 16 -3.74 -2.01 21.88
N GLY A 17 -2.85 -1.02 21.81
CA GLY A 17 -1.41 -1.24 21.68
C GLY A 17 -1.02 -1.50 20.22
N THR A 18 0.25 -1.25 19.90
CA THR A 18 0.82 -1.39 18.55
C THR A 18 0.71 -2.83 18.06
N ASP A 19 1.14 -3.82 18.86
CA ASP A 19 1.18 -5.23 18.47
C ASP A 19 -0.19 -5.76 18.04
N GLU A 20 -1.22 -5.54 18.85
CA GLU A 20 -2.59 -5.99 18.56
C GLU A 20 -3.19 -5.26 17.36
N MET A 21 -2.97 -3.95 17.26
CA MET A 21 -3.46 -3.17 16.12
C MET A 21 -2.81 -3.63 14.81
N VAL A 22 -1.51 -3.90 14.82
CA VAL A 22 -0.78 -4.40 13.64
C VAL A 22 -1.25 -5.82 13.31
N ALA A 23 -1.39 -6.71 14.30
CA ALA A 23 -1.86 -8.07 14.09
C ALA A 23 -3.25 -8.11 13.41
N ARG A 24 -4.18 -7.25 13.84
CA ARG A 24 -5.51 -7.16 13.20
C ARG A 24 -5.46 -6.55 11.80
N CYS A 25 -4.59 -5.55 11.57
CA CYS A 25 -4.36 -5.04 10.20
C CYS A 25 -3.82 -6.14 9.27
N VAL A 26 -2.87 -6.94 9.76
CA VAL A 26 -2.30 -8.09 9.04
C VAL A 26 -3.38 -9.12 8.72
N ALA A 27 -4.22 -9.47 9.69
CA ALA A 27 -5.32 -10.41 9.47
C ALA A 27 -6.28 -9.94 8.37
N LEU A 28 -6.63 -8.64 8.35
CA LEU A 28 -7.44 -8.06 7.27
C LEU A 28 -6.72 -8.17 5.91
N LEU A 29 -5.44 -7.79 5.83
CA LEU A 29 -4.65 -7.89 4.59
C LEU A 29 -4.60 -9.32 4.03
N GLN A 30 -4.52 -10.31 4.91
CA GLN A 30 -4.47 -11.74 4.56
C GLN A 30 -5.86 -12.35 4.30
N HIS A 31 -6.86 -11.52 3.98
CA HIS A 31 -8.24 -11.93 3.68
C HIS A 31 -9.02 -12.52 4.87
N GLY A 32 -8.70 -12.10 6.10
CA GLY A 32 -9.58 -12.30 7.25
C GLY A 32 -10.97 -11.70 7.01
N ASP A 33 -11.99 -12.29 7.63
CA ASP A 33 -13.38 -11.84 7.50
C ASP A 33 -13.55 -10.44 8.09
N PRO A 34 -13.80 -9.40 7.27
CA PRO A 34 -13.92 -8.05 7.77
C PRO A 34 -15.20 -7.84 8.61
N PHE A 35 -16.21 -8.70 8.48
CA PHE A 35 -17.44 -8.61 9.27
C PHE A 35 -17.27 -9.14 10.71
N ALA A 36 -16.21 -9.92 10.97
CA ALA A 36 -15.76 -10.23 12.32
C ALA A 36 -15.01 -9.06 12.99
N GLU A 37 -14.60 -8.06 12.20
CA GLU A 37 -13.68 -6.98 12.60
C GLU A 37 -14.34 -5.58 12.54
N VAL A 38 -15.67 -5.50 12.46
CA VAL A 38 -16.40 -4.25 12.19
C VAL A 38 -16.03 -3.13 13.17
N GLU A 39 -15.96 -3.41 14.47
CA GLU A 39 -15.64 -2.38 15.45
C GLU A 39 -14.23 -1.80 15.24
N PHE A 40 -13.26 -2.66 14.96
CA PHE A 40 -11.90 -2.25 14.67
C PHE A 40 -11.80 -1.45 13.38
N ILE A 41 -12.51 -1.89 12.33
CA ILE A 41 -12.61 -1.16 11.07
C ILE A 41 -13.21 0.24 11.28
N VAL A 42 -14.23 0.36 12.13
CA VAL A 42 -14.82 1.66 12.50
C VAL A 42 -13.80 2.55 13.21
N TRP A 43 -12.94 2.01 14.07
CA TRP A 43 -11.85 2.79 14.68
C TRP A 43 -10.83 3.29 13.63
N LEU A 44 -10.47 2.46 12.64
CA LEU A 44 -9.49 2.82 11.60
C LEU A 44 -10.00 3.83 10.56
N ALA A 45 -11.30 3.81 10.26
CA ALA A 45 -11.88 4.50 9.11
C ALA A 45 -13.02 5.47 9.46
N GLY A 46 -13.42 5.52 10.73
CA GLY A 46 -14.43 6.43 11.27
C GLY A 46 -15.86 6.10 10.82
N ALA A 47 -16.76 7.07 11.05
CA ALA A 47 -18.21 6.92 10.83
C ALA A 47 -18.60 6.55 9.37
N SER A 48 -17.73 6.82 8.39
CA SER A 48 -17.97 6.37 7.01
C SER A 48 -17.95 4.85 6.92
N ALA A 49 -16.98 4.19 7.55
CA ALA A 49 -16.89 2.73 7.55
C ALA A 49 -18.01 2.09 8.36
N GLU A 50 -18.54 2.78 9.38
CA GLU A 50 -19.68 2.29 10.15
C GLU A 50 -20.91 2.10 9.27
N ASN A 51 -21.28 3.13 8.50
CA ASN A 51 -22.42 3.05 7.60
C ASN A 51 -22.21 2.01 6.49
N GLU A 52 -20.98 1.89 5.98
CA GLU A 52 -20.65 0.93 4.93
C GLU A 52 -20.70 -0.52 5.44
N MET A 53 -20.12 -0.79 6.61
CA MET A 53 -19.97 -2.16 7.14
C MET A 53 -21.20 -2.67 7.89
N ARG A 54 -21.98 -1.79 8.54
CA ARG A 54 -23.15 -2.20 9.35
C ARG A 54 -24.46 -2.21 8.58
N LEU A 55 -24.56 -1.46 7.48
CA LEU A 55 -25.83 -1.27 6.77
C LEU A 55 -25.87 -1.96 5.40
N ARG A 56 -24.76 -2.52 4.92
CA ARG A 56 -24.66 -3.14 3.61
C ARG A 56 -23.92 -4.47 3.67
N THR A 57 -24.21 -5.31 2.70
CA THR A 57 -23.53 -6.59 2.47
C THR A 57 -22.62 -6.50 1.24
N PRO A 58 -21.67 -7.43 1.05
CA PRO A 58 -20.89 -7.49 -0.19
C PRO A 58 -21.74 -7.68 -1.45
N GLU A 59 -22.93 -8.27 -1.32
CA GLU A 59 -23.91 -8.37 -2.39
C GLU A 59 -24.45 -6.99 -2.80
N ASP A 60 -24.70 -6.10 -1.83
CA ASP A 60 -25.17 -4.73 -2.08
C ASP A 60 -24.04 -3.82 -2.58
N ASP A 61 -22.84 -4.01 -2.04
CA ASP A 61 -21.66 -3.22 -2.35
C ASP A 61 -20.40 -4.11 -2.36
N PRO A 62 -19.98 -4.58 -3.54
CA PRO A 62 -18.76 -5.39 -3.69
C PRO A 62 -17.48 -4.68 -3.24
N SER A 63 -17.51 -3.35 -3.03
CA SER A 63 -16.34 -2.63 -2.52
C SER A 63 -16.01 -2.96 -1.07
N LEU A 64 -16.98 -3.45 -0.29
CA LEU A 64 -16.77 -3.98 1.05
C LEU A 64 -15.82 -5.18 1.06
N LEU A 65 -15.64 -5.85 -0.08
CA LEU A 65 -14.66 -6.94 -0.22
C LEU A 65 -13.21 -6.45 -0.24
N TYR A 66 -12.93 -5.16 -0.35
CA TYR A 66 -11.54 -4.65 -0.36
C TYR A 66 -11.30 -3.40 0.49
N TRP A 67 -12.30 -2.57 0.79
CA TRP A 67 -12.11 -1.38 1.62
C TRP A 67 -11.49 -1.66 3.00
N PRO A 68 -11.90 -2.72 3.73
CA PRO A 68 -11.26 -3.11 4.98
C PRO A 68 -9.74 -3.30 4.85
N ARG A 69 -9.27 -3.91 3.76
CA ARG A 69 -7.84 -4.08 3.48
C ARG A 69 -7.15 -2.76 3.14
N VAL A 70 -7.83 -1.88 2.41
CA VAL A 70 -7.32 -0.53 2.13
C VAL A 70 -7.18 0.29 3.42
N TRP A 71 -8.15 0.20 4.34
CA TRP A 71 -8.11 0.89 5.62
C TRP A 71 -7.04 0.32 6.55
N ALA A 72 -6.89 -1.00 6.61
CA ALA A 72 -5.80 -1.67 7.31
C ALA A 72 -4.43 -1.22 6.77
N ALA A 73 -4.21 -1.30 5.45
CA ALA A 73 -2.97 -0.82 4.83
C ALA A 73 -2.72 0.66 5.12
N ARG A 74 -3.77 1.50 5.08
CA ARG A 74 -3.64 2.93 5.40
C ARG A 74 -3.27 3.16 6.87
N ALA A 75 -3.81 2.37 7.79
CA ALA A 75 -3.44 2.45 9.19
C ALA A 75 -1.97 2.07 9.40
N LEU A 76 -1.49 1.05 8.68
CA LEU A 76 -0.10 0.62 8.69
C LEU A 76 0.88 1.70 8.21
N VAL A 77 0.45 2.73 7.48
CA VAL A 77 1.30 3.90 7.17
C VAL A 77 1.69 4.67 8.44
N TYR A 78 0.81 4.70 9.45
CA TYR A 78 0.97 5.54 10.64
C TYR A 78 1.41 4.75 11.88
N VAL A 79 0.99 3.50 11.99
CA VAL A 79 1.28 2.61 13.12
C VAL A 79 1.87 1.33 12.55
N TRP A 80 3.08 0.98 12.99
CA TRP A 80 3.90 -0.01 12.29
C TRP A 80 4.63 -0.93 13.26
N ASP A 81 4.75 -2.18 12.84
CA ASP A 81 5.66 -3.18 13.36
C ASP A 81 6.11 -4.06 12.18
N ASP A 82 7.39 -4.45 12.16
CA ASP A 82 7.99 -5.21 11.06
C ASP A 82 7.36 -6.61 10.88
N ALA A 83 6.62 -7.12 11.87
CA ALA A 83 5.81 -8.32 11.73
C ALA A 83 4.75 -8.20 10.60
N ALA A 84 4.41 -6.99 10.16
CA ALA A 84 3.50 -6.76 9.04
C ALA A 84 4.14 -6.95 7.66
N ILE A 85 5.48 -6.98 7.55
CA ILE A 85 6.20 -7.03 6.27
C ILE A 85 5.69 -8.15 5.35
N PRO A 86 5.57 -9.43 5.80
CA PRO A 86 5.11 -10.50 4.91
C PRO A 86 3.73 -10.23 4.30
N ALA A 87 2.78 -9.75 5.11
CA ALA A 87 1.43 -9.44 4.64
C ALA A 87 1.40 -8.24 3.68
N VAL A 88 2.25 -7.23 3.89
CA VAL A 88 2.40 -6.10 2.97
C VAL A 88 2.97 -6.56 1.63
N LEU A 89 3.99 -7.43 1.64
CA LEU A 89 4.59 -7.98 0.42
C LEU A 89 3.58 -8.81 -0.38
N ASP A 90 2.79 -9.66 0.28
CA ASP A 90 1.75 -10.45 -0.37
C ASP A 90 0.65 -9.56 -0.95
N ALA A 91 0.22 -8.53 -0.22
CA ALA A 91 -0.83 -7.61 -0.65
C ALA A 91 -0.45 -6.72 -1.85
N LEU A 92 0.84 -6.63 -2.23
CA LEU A 92 1.23 -6.02 -3.51
C LEU A 92 0.64 -6.78 -4.71
N GLY A 93 0.28 -8.06 -4.53
CA GLY A 93 -0.43 -8.88 -5.52
C GLY A 93 -1.95 -8.91 -5.37
N ASP A 94 -2.56 -8.10 -4.51
CA ASP A 94 -4.00 -8.16 -4.24
C ASP A 94 -4.84 -7.94 -5.51
N ARG A 95 -5.98 -8.63 -5.61
CA ARG A 95 -6.91 -8.50 -6.75
C ARG A 95 -7.45 -7.08 -6.91
N ALA A 96 -7.68 -6.38 -5.80
CA ALA A 96 -8.16 -5.00 -5.79
C ALA A 96 -6.99 -4.03 -5.96
N TRP A 97 -6.99 -3.27 -7.06
CA TRP A 97 -5.93 -2.30 -7.37
C TRP A 97 -5.74 -1.24 -6.28
N ARG A 98 -6.79 -0.90 -5.53
CA ARG A 98 -6.70 0.05 -4.40
C ARG A 98 -5.86 -0.49 -3.25
N VAL A 99 -5.89 -1.80 -3.01
CA VAL A 99 -5.03 -2.43 -2.02
C VAL A 99 -3.58 -2.35 -2.50
N ARG A 100 -3.29 -2.80 -3.73
CA ARG A 100 -1.95 -2.70 -4.33
C ARG A 100 -1.38 -1.27 -4.28
N GLU A 101 -2.17 -0.26 -4.64
CA GLU A 101 -1.76 1.14 -4.55
C GLU A 101 -1.46 1.56 -3.10
N MET A 102 -2.29 1.14 -2.14
CA MET A 102 -2.11 1.53 -0.74
C MET A 102 -0.90 0.84 -0.11
N VAL A 103 -0.71 -0.45 -0.31
CA VAL A 103 0.46 -1.16 0.25
C VAL A 103 1.78 -0.72 -0.38
N ALA A 104 1.80 -0.29 -1.65
CA ALA A 104 2.97 0.38 -2.21
C ALA A 104 3.33 1.68 -1.45
N LYS A 105 2.35 2.38 -0.86
CA LYS A 105 2.62 3.54 0.02
C LYS A 105 3.16 3.11 1.37
N VAL A 106 2.68 2.00 1.93
CA VAL A 106 3.23 1.40 3.16
C VAL A 106 4.71 1.06 2.95
N VAL A 107 5.04 0.43 1.81
CA VAL A 107 6.43 0.12 1.43
C VAL A 107 7.31 1.37 1.40
N ILE A 108 6.81 2.49 0.85
CA ILE A 108 7.54 3.77 0.85
C ILE A 108 7.71 4.30 2.28
N SER A 109 6.65 4.31 3.08
CA SER A 109 6.65 4.91 4.42
C SER A 109 7.59 4.21 5.40
N HIS A 110 7.80 2.91 5.22
CA HIS A 110 8.67 2.09 6.10
C HIS A 110 9.88 1.51 5.39
N GLU A 111 10.19 2.01 4.19
CA GLU A 111 11.37 1.65 3.40
C GLU A 111 11.60 0.13 3.29
N ILE A 112 10.53 -0.63 2.99
CA ILE A 112 10.56 -2.10 2.97
C ILE A 112 11.37 -2.60 1.76
N GLY A 113 12.68 -2.75 1.93
CA GLY A 113 13.64 -3.18 0.90
C GLY A 113 13.27 -4.47 0.18
N ALA A 114 12.72 -5.44 0.91
CA ALA A 114 12.29 -6.74 0.37
C ALA A 114 11.16 -6.65 -0.67
N ALA A 115 10.56 -5.48 -0.88
CA ALA A 115 9.48 -5.27 -1.84
C ALA A 115 9.96 -5.10 -3.29
N GLY A 116 11.26 -4.87 -3.53
CA GLY A 116 11.80 -4.55 -4.87
C GLY A 116 11.28 -5.46 -5.98
N ASP A 117 11.50 -6.77 -5.86
CA ASP A 117 11.07 -7.76 -6.87
C ASP A 117 9.54 -7.81 -7.04
N ARG A 118 8.77 -7.56 -5.97
CA ARG A 118 7.31 -7.55 -6.01
C ARG A 118 6.72 -6.28 -6.62
N LEU A 119 7.49 -5.19 -6.63
CA LEU A 119 7.07 -3.92 -7.23
C LEU A 119 7.32 -3.88 -8.75
N VAL A 120 8.31 -4.62 -9.26
CA VAL A 120 8.65 -4.62 -10.69
C VAL A 120 7.44 -4.98 -11.58
N PRO A 121 6.68 -6.07 -11.33
CA PRO A 121 5.50 -6.39 -12.14
C PRO A 121 4.41 -5.30 -12.11
N LEU A 122 4.36 -4.51 -11.03
CA LEU A 122 3.36 -3.44 -10.88
C LEU A 122 3.68 -2.20 -11.73
N LEU A 123 4.88 -2.09 -12.30
CA LEU A 123 5.20 -1.07 -13.31
C LEU A 123 4.36 -1.23 -14.58
N SER A 124 3.82 -2.42 -14.85
CA SER A 124 2.94 -2.71 -15.98
C SER A 124 1.49 -2.99 -15.54
N ASP A 125 1.11 -2.60 -14.32
CA ASP A 125 -0.26 -2.78 -13.81
C ASP A 125 -1.28 -2.09 -14.73
N PRO A 126 -2.46 -2.69 -14.99
CA PRO A 126 -3.49 -2.06 -15.82
C PRO A 126 -3.98 -0.71 -15.28
N VAL A 127 -3.82 -0.45 -13.97
CA VAL A 127 -4.27 0.78 -13.33
C VAL A 127 -3.10 1.77 -13.21
N PRO A 128 -3.19 2.97 -13.84
CA PRO A 128 -2.11 3.95 -13.83
C PRO A 128 -1.67 4.38 -12.42
N ARG A 129 -2.61 4.43 -11.47
CA ARG A 129 -2.31 4.76 -10.06
C ARG A 129 -1.37 3.75 -9.41
N VAL A 130 -1.51 2.47 -9.75
CA VAL A 130 -0.64 1.40 -9.24
C VAL A 130 0.74 1.50 -9.87
N ARG A 131 0.82 1.70 -11.20
CA ARG A 131 2.11 1.93 -11.89
C ARG A 131 2.90 3.08 -11.29
N ILE A 132 2.23 4.21 -11.04
CA ILE A 132 2.81 5.38 -10.39
C ILE A 132 3.30 5.08 -8.97
N ALA A 133 2.53 4.32 -8.18
CA ALA A 133 2.90 3.95 -6.82
C ALA A 133 4.11 3.00 -6.83
N ALA A 134 4.15 2.03 -7.74
CA ALA A 134 5.25 1.09 -7.93
C ALA A 134 6.55 1.80 -8.32
N ALA A 135 6.51 2.70 -9.31
CA ALA A 135 7.68 3.49 -9.70
C ALA A 135 8.22 4.31 -8.52
N ARG A 136 7.34 4.98 -7.78
CA ARG A 136 7.73 5.73 -6.57
C ARG A 136 8.37 4.83 -5.52
N ALA A 137 7.78 3.67 -5.26
CA ALA A 137 8.30 2.72 -4.27
C ALA A 137 9.67 2.20 -4.69
N LEU A 138 9.86 1.80 -5.95
CA LEU A 138 11.17 1.37 -6.46
C LEU A 138 12.23 2.47 -6.39
N GLY A 139 11.86 3.74 -6.56
CA GLY A 139 12.78 4.86 -6.34
C GLY A 139 13.28 4.98 -4.89
N VAL A 140 12.50 4.50 -3.93
CA VAL A 140 12.82 4.51 -2.49
C VAL A 140 13.55 3.24 -2.07
N VAL A 141 13.01 2.07 -2.42
CA VAL A 141 13.48 0.78 -1.89
C VAL A 141 14.17 -0.13 -2.91
N GLY A 142 14.04 0.18 -4.20
CA GLY A 142 14.57 -0.69 -5.26
C GLY A 142 16.07 -0.56 -5.42
N GLU A 143 16.76 -1.70 -5.49
CA GLU A 143 18.20 -1.81 -5.73
C GLU A 143 18.58 -1.75 -7.22
N ALA A 144 19.88 -1.69 -7.53
CA ALA A 144 20.40 -1.50 -8.89
C ALA A 144 19.87 -2.52 -9.92
N GLU A 145 19.54 -3.74 -9.48
CA GLU A 145 18.95 -4.78 -10.33
C GLU A 145 17.53 -4.46 -10.84
N HIS A 146 16.83 -3.53 -10.19
CA HIS A 146 15.48 -3.09 -10.58
C HIS A 146 15.50 -1.93 -11.59
N ALA A 147 16.66 -1.28 -11.80
CA ALA A 147 16.79 -0.17 -12.72
C ALA A 147 16.39 -0.50 -14.18
N PRO A 148 16.70 -1.68 -14.75
CA PRO A 148 16.26 -2.04 -16.10
C PRO A 148 14.75 -1.94 -16.28
N ALA A 149 13.95 -2.41 -15.30
CA ALA A 149 12.49 -2.35 -15.38
C ALA A 149 11.95 -0.90 -15.36
N LEU A 150 12.58 -0.01 -14.59
CA LEU A 150 12.23 1.41 -14.62
C LEU A 150 12.61 2.06 -15.96
N ARG A 151 13.75 1.70 -16.56
CA ARG A 151 14.14 2.23 -17.89
C ARG A 151 13.15 1.79 -18.97
N GLU A 152 12.70 0.54 -18.92
CA GLU A 152 11.65 0.05 -19.81
C GLU A 152 10.35 0.87 -19.66
N ALA A 153 9.93 1.15 -18.42
CA ALA A 153 8.77 2.00 -18.15
C ALA A 153 8.95 3.47 -18.57
N VAL A 154 10.19 3.96 -18.72
CA VAL A 154 10.48 5.29 -19.30
C VAL A 154 10.36 5.27 -20.82
N ALA A 155 10.71 4.15 -21.47
CA ALA A 155 10.69 4.02 -22.93
C ALA A 155 9.27 3.85 -23.51
N ASP A 156 8.26 3.55 -22.68
CA ASP A 156 6.86 3.47 -23.09
C ASP A 156 6.24 4.87 -23.22
N ASP A 157 6.28 5.41 -24.44
CA ASP A 157 5.87 6.78 -24.77
C ASP A 157 4.35 7.06 -24.65
N GLN A 158 3.53 6.02 -24.53
CA GLN A 158 2.09 6.14 -24.33
C GLN A 158 1.69 6.10 -22.85
N ASP A 159 2.63 5.82 -21.94
CA ASP A 159 2.32 5.64 -20.53
C ASP A 159 2.47 6.93 -19.71
N GLN A 160 1.48 7.21 -18.86
CA GLN A 160 1.48 8.32 -17.91
C GLN A 160 2.52 8.13 -16.78
N VAL A 161 3.24 7.00 -16.74
CA VAL A 161 4.24 6.68 -15.70
C VAL A 161 5.65 7.20 -16.04
N VAL A 162 5.95 7.59 -17.28
CA VAL A 162 7.31 7.97 -17.73
C VAL A 162 8.00 8.94 -16.77
N ALA A 163 7.38 10.08 -16.48
CA ALA A 163 7.95 11.09 -15.58
C ALA A 163 8.21 10.56 -14.15
N ARG A 164 7.44 9.55 -13.71
CA ARG A 164 7.62 8.90 -12.40
C ARG A 164 8.70 7.83 -12.43
N ALA A 165 8.81 7.07 -13.50
CA ALA A 165 9.89 6.12 -13.70
C ALA A 165 11.25 6.81 -13.82
N GLU A 166 11.34 7.94 -14.53
CA GLU A 166 12.56 8.75 -14.58
C GLU A 166 12.93 9.33 -13.21
N ALA A 167 11.94 9.84 -12.47
CA ALA A 167 12.16 10.36 -11.12
C ALA A 167 12.64 9.26 -10.17
N ALA A 168 12.10 8.05 -10.31
CA ALA A 168 12.50 6.88 -9.55
C ALA A 168 13.94 6.45 -9.85
N LEU A 169 14.33 6.39 -11.13
CA LEU A 169 15.72 6.10 -11.54
C LEU A 169 16.70 7.13 -10.99
N ARG A 170 16.35 8.42 -11.04
CA ARG A 170 17.17 9.49 -10.45
C ARG A 170 17.28 9.36 -8.93
N ALA A 171 16.19 9.02 -8.25
CA ALA A 171 16.19 8.80 -6.80
C ALA A 171 17.07 7.60 -6.43
N MET A 172 16.88 6.46 -7.11
CA MET A 172 17.66 5.24 -6.92
C MET A 172 19.15 5.47 -7.20
N SER A 173 19.49 6.14 -8.31
CA SER A 173 20.89 6.47 -8.66
C SER A 173 21.59 7.26 -7.56
N ARG A 174 20.90 8.25 -6.98
CA ARG A 174 21.44 9.05 -5.87
C ARG A 174 21.58 8.24 -4.59
N ARG A 175 20.60 7.39 -4.27
CA ARG A 175 20.62 6.55 -3.06
C ARG A 175 21.76 5.53 -3.09
N LEU A 176 22.04 4.97 -4.27
CA LEU A 176 23.05 3.93 -4.48
C LEU A 176 24.43 4.45 -4.90
N ASP A 177 24.59 5.78 -5.02
CA ASP A 177 25.81 6.43 -5.53
C ASP A 177 26.33 5.81 -6.83
N ARG A 178 25.39 5.55 -7.76
CA ARG A 178 25.66 4.87 -9.03
C ARG A 178 24.80 5.46 -10.15
N ASN A 179 25.39 5.72 -11.31
CA ASN A 179 24.62 6.13 -12.49
C ASN A 179 23.81 4.94 -13.03
N LEU A 180 22.47 5.03 -12.94
CA LEU A 180 21.52 4.05 -13.45
C LEU A 180 20.62 4.62 -14.56
N LEU A 181 20.97 5.78 -15.13
CA LEU A 181 20.17 6.44 -16.15
C LEU A 181 20.43 5.88 -17.56
N ASP A 182 21.62 5.31 -17.78
CA ASP A 182 22.10 4.78 -19.06
C ASP A 182 21.89 3.27 -19.19
#